data_AF-A0A9W4W080-F1
#
_entry.id   AF-A0A9W4W080-F1
#
_cell.length_a   1.000
_cell.length_b   1.000
_cell.length_c   1.000
_cell.angle_alpha   90.00
_cell.angle_beta   90.00
_cell.angle_gamma   90.00
#
_symmetry.space_group_name_H-M   'P 1'
#
loop_
_entity.id
_entity.type
_entity.pdbx_description
1 polymer ?
#
loop_
_entity_poly.entity_id
_entity_poly.type
_entity_poly.pdbx_seq_one_letter_code
_entity_poly.pdbx_strand_id
1 'polypeptide(L)'
;MRYETLEECHRQAFEYFQGIPQQVWYDNMKTVVIERNAYGEGKHRFNQHFYQFSKEMRFIPNLCKPYRPQTKGKVERMVRYVRNDFYQPLATKLSALELTLDVETANIEVIDWLNTVANQRIHDTIKVKPADRLKEEQVYLQSLPPTQPPAPPQPIEVTMPV
;
A
#
# COMPACT_ATOMS: atom_id res chain seq x y z
N MET A 1 13.33 4.25 2.48
CA MET A 1 12.27 3.41 3.09
C MET A 1 12.85 2.01 3.27
N ARG A 2 12.74 1.43 4.47
CA ARG A 2 13.17 0.05 4.75
C ARG A 2 12.10 -0.93 4.29
N TYR A 3 12.48 -2.17 3.99
CA TYR A 3 11.54 -3.22 3.57
C TYR A 3 10.50 -3.53 4.65
N GLU A 4 10.93 -3.63 5.91
CA GLU A 4 10.06 -3.90 7.08
C GLU A 4 8.90 -2.89 7.17
N THR A 5 9.19 -1.60 7.00
CA THR A 5 8.17 -0.55 7.00
C THR A 5 7.18 -0.70 5.85
N LEU A 6 7.65 -1.13 4.67
CA LEU A 6 6.78 -1.36 3.53
C LEU A 6 5.82 -2.52 3.80
N GLU A 7 6.35 -3.64 4.31
CA GLU A 7 5.55 -4.81 4.65
C GLU A 7 4.48 -4.49 5.69
N GLU A 8 4.88 -3.83 6.78
CA GLU A 8 3.98 -3.45 7.86
C GLU A 8 2.85 -2.53 7.37
N CYS A 9 3.17 -1.52 6.56
CA CYS A 9 2.14 -0.67 5.95
C CYS A 9 1.16 -1.46 5.07
N HIS A 10 1.62 -2.51 4.37
CA HIS A 10 0.71 -3.34 3.57
C HIS A 10 -0.18 -4.21 4.45
N ARG A 11 0.36 -4.81 5.52
CA ARG A 11 -0.43 -5.61 6.47
C ARG A 11 -1.54 -4.76 7.09
N GLN A 12 -1.20 -3.58 7.62
CA GLN A 12 -2.18 -2.64 8.17
C GLN A 12 -3.21 -2.19 7.13
N ALA A 13 -2.79 -1.95 5.87
CA ALA A 13 -3.73 -1.58 4.81
C ALA A 13 -4.70 -2.73 4.48
N PHE A 14 -4.21 -3.96 4.35
CA PHE A 14 -5.06 -5.12 4.07
C PHE A 14 -6.03 -5.41 5.22
N GLU A 15 -5.57 -5.24 6.47
CA GLU A 15 -6.45 -5.29 7.64
C GLU A 15 -7.51 -4.19 7.59
N TYR A 16 -7.13 -2.95 7.27
CA TYR A 16 -8.08 -1.84 7.14
C TYR A 16 -9.16 -2.10 6.07
N PHE A 17 -8.76 -2.64 4.91
CA PHE A 17 -9.70 -2.99 3.84
C PHE A 17 -10.42 -4.33 4.07
N GLN A 18 -10.06 -5.07 5.13
CA GLN A 18 -10.62 -6.38 5.45
C GLN A 18 -10.53 -7.35 4.26
N GLY A 19 -9.43 -7.29 3.51
CA GLY A 19 -9.24 -8.09 2.30
C GLY A 19 -8.01 -7.69 1.51
N ILE A 20 -7.59 -8.58 0.62
CA ILE A 20 -6.38 -8.42 -0.20
C ILE A 20 -6.75 -8.31 -1.68
N PRO A 21 -6.31 -7.25 -2.37
CA PRO A 21 -6.50 -7.14 -3.82
C PRO A 21 -5.72 -8.23 -4.56
N GLN A 22 -6.24 -8.68 -5.70
CA GLN A 22 -5.57 -9.69 -6.54
C GLN A 22 -4.25 -9.19 -7.15
N GLN A 23 -4.20 -7.89 -7.48
CA GLN A 23 -3.05 -7.27 -8.13
C GLN A 23 -2.69 -5.98 -7.41
N VAL A 24 -1.41 -5.81 -7.09
CA VAL A 24 -0.89 -4.58 -6.48
C VAL A 24 0.18 -3.99 -7.38
N TRP A 25 0.03 -2.71 -7.70
CA TRP A 25 0.93 -2.00 -8.59
C TRP A 25 2.01 -1.26 -7.81
N TYR A 26 3.27 -1.53 -8.15
CA TYR A 26 4.44 -0.93 -7.51
C TYR A 26 5.26 -0.09 -8.47
N ASP A 27 5.93 0.91 -7.91
CA ASP A 27 7.02 1.61 -8.60
C ASP A 27 8.31 0.77 -8.54
N ASN A 28 9.29 1.14 -9.34
CA ASN A 28 10.57 0.44 -9.49
C ASN A 28 11.55 0.77 -8.35
N MET A 29 11.06 0.71 -7.11
CA MET A 29 11.87 0.95 -5.92
C MET A 29 12.71 -0.28 -5.59
N LYS A 30 13.95 -0.05 -5.12
CA LYS A 30 14.92 -1.11 -4.80
C LYS A 30 14.44 -2.10 -3.72
N THR A 31 13.49 -1.69 -2.89
CA THR A 31 12.83 -2.52 -1.87
C THR A 31 11.91 -3.58 -2.47
N VAL A 32 11.37 -3.33 -3.67
CA VAL A 32 10.47 -4.24 -4.40
C VAL A 32 11.24 -4.97 -5.50
N VAL A 33 12.14 -4.27 -6.21
CA VAL A 33 12.86 -4.79 -7.38
C VAL A 33 14.36 -4.63 -7.18
N ILE A 34 15.09 -5.75 -7.16
CA ILE A 34 16.55 -5.76 -7.11
C ILE A 34 17.12 -5.46 -8.51
N GLU A 35 16.56 -6.05 -9.58
CA GLU A 35 17.05 -5.84 -10.95
C GLU A 35 15.92 -6.02 -11.99
N ARG A 36 15.83 -5.14 -13.00
CA ARG A 36 14.88 -5.30 -14.11
C ARG A 36 15.47 -6.18 -15.21
N ASN A 37 14.63 -6.97 -15.87
CA ASN A 37 15.01 -7.80 -17.01
C ASN A 37 16.17 -8.78 -16.73
N ALA A 38 16.40 -9.13 -15.46
CA ALA A 38 17.46 -10.05 -15.07
C ALA A 38 17.36 -11.41 -15.79
N TYR A 39 16.15 -11.78 -16.22
CA TYR A 39 15.88 -13.05 -16.90
C TYR A 39 15.13 -12.88 -18.24
N GLY A 40 15.07 -11.66 -18.81
CA GLY A 40 14.34 -11.32 -20.04
C GLY A 40 13.25 -10.24 -19.86
N GLU A 41 12.64 -9.78 -20.96
CA GLU A 41 11.58 -8.75 -20.93
C GLU A 41 10.44 -9.16 -19.98
N GLY A 42 10.16 -8.31 -18.98
CA GLY A 42 9.10 -8.55 -17.99
C GLY A 42 9.47 -9.51 -16.85
N LYS A 43 10.65 -10.15 -16.88
CA LYS A 43 11.15 -10.99 -15.79
C LYS A 43 12.09 -10.19 -14.90
N HIS A 44 11.49 -9.54 -13.90
CA HIS A 44 12.20 -8.73 -12.92
C HIS A 44 12.68 -9.59 -11.75
N ARG A 45 13.91 -9.35 -11.27
CA ARG A 45 14.38 -9.91 -10.00
C ARG A 45 13.76 -9.09 -8.88
N PHE A 46 12.62 -9.55 -8.38
CA PHE A 46 12.02 -9.00 -7.15
C PHE A 46 12.93 -9.26 -5.96
N ASN A 47 12.79 -8.45 -4.92
CA ASN A 47 13.41 -8.76 -3.64
C ASN A 47 12.83 -10.09 -3.11
N GLN A 48 13.68 -11.02 -2.67
CA GLN A 48 13.23 -12.34 -2.20
C GLN A 48 12.23 -12.24 -1.05
N HIS A 49 12.46 -11.33 -0.10
CA HIS A 49 11.54 -11.09 1.01
C HIS A 49 10.19 -10.58 0.49
N PHE A 50 10.22 -9.61 -0.43
CA PHE A 50 9.00 -9.06 -1.02
C PHE A 50 8.21 -10.09 -1.85
N TYR A 51 8.90 -10.92 -2.62
CA TYR A 51 8.27 -11.98 -3.40
C TYR A 51 7.64 -13.02 -2.48
N GLN A 52 8.32 -13.40 -1.41
CA GLN A 52 7.78 -14.31 -0.40
C GLN A 52 6.54 -13.73 0.27
N PHE A 53 6.59 -12.47 0.69
CA PHE A 53 5.43 -11.74 1.23
C PHE A 53 4.24 -11.72 0.26
N SER A 54 4.48 -11.50 -1.04
CA SER A 54 3.41 -11.50 -2.06
C SER A 54 2.72 -12.86 -2.19
N LYS A 55 3.47 -13.97 -2.01
CA LYS A 55 2.91 -15.32 -2.00
C LYS A 55 2.10 -15.60 -0.75
N GLU A 56 2.61 -15.21 0.41
CA GLU A 56 1.92 -15.37 1.71
C GLU A 56 0.58 -14.65 1.70
N MET A 57 0.58 -13.42 1.20
CA MET A 57 -0.61 -12.58 1.10
C MET A 57 -1.43 -12.84 -0.19
N ARG A 58 -0.98 -13.74 -1.07
CA ARG A 58 -1.66 -14.17 -2.31
C ARG A 58 -2.00 -13.04 -3.29
N PHE A 59 -1.18 -11.99 -3.36
CA PHE A 59 -1.35 -10.94 -4.37
C PHE A 59 -0.27 -11.02 -5.44
N ILE A 60 -0.57 -10.52 -6.64
CA ILE A 60 0.35 -10.47 -7.76
C ILE A 60 0.99 -9.08 -7.81
N PRO A 61 2.33 -8.95 -7.59
CA PRO A 61 3.01 -7.67 -7.70
C PRO A 61 3.26 -7.31 -9.17
N ASN A 62 2.62 -6.25 -9.64
CA ASN A 62 2.81 -5.70 -10.97
C ASN A 62 3.69 -4.45 -10.93
N LEU A 63 4.66 -4.35 -11.84
CA LEU A 63 5.49 -3.14 -11.94
C LEU A 63 4.92 -2.16 -12.96
N CYS A 64 4.88 -0.90 -12.56
CA CYS A 64 4.63 0.18 -13.51
C CYS A 64 5.73 0.22 -14.58
N LYS A 65 5.31 0.27 -15.85
CA LYS A 65 6.24 0.50 -16.97
C LYS A 65 6.89 1.88 -16.81
N PRO A 66 8.23 1.99 -16.99
CA PRO A 66 8.89 3.28 -16.94
C PRO A 66 8.35 4.16 -18.07
N TYR A 67 8.26 5.47 -17.84
CA TYR A 67 7.73 6.47 -18.80
C TYR A 67 6.22 6.42 -19.10
N ARG A 68 5.39 5.78 -18.25
CA ARG A 68 3.92 5.96 -18.26
C ARG A 68 3.45 6.76 -17.04
N PRO A 69 3.47 8.11 -17.08
CA PRO A 69 3.07 8.96 -15.94
C PRO A 69 1.57 8.86 -15.58
N GLN A 70 0.73 8.31 -16.46
CA GLN A 70 -0.72 8.27 -16.30
C GLN A 70 -1.20 7.50 -15.06
N THR A 71 -0.52 6.42 -14.67
CA THR A 71 -0.87 5.65 -13.47
C THR A 71 -0.39 6.30 -12.18
N LYS A 72 0.65 7.16 -12.25
CA LYS A 72 1.25 7.80 -11.07
C LYS A 72 0.44 9.00 -10.57
N GLY A 73 -0.23 9.72 -11.47
CA GLY A 73 -0.99 10.93 -11.12
C GLY A 73 -2.12 10.70 -10.11
N LYS A 74 -2.74 9.51 -10.08
CA LYS A 74 -3.78 9.17 -9.08
C LYS A 74 -3.18 9.11 -7.67
N VAL A 75 -2.04 8.43 -7.51
CA VAL A 75 -1.34 8.29 -6.23
C VAL A 75 -0.81 9.64 -5.77
N GLU A 76 -0.18 10.40 -6.66
CA GLU A 76 0.37 11.73 -6.33
C GLU A 76 -0.72 12.72 -5.90
N ARG A 77 -1.89 12.69 -6.55
CA ARG A 77 -3.04 13.50 -6.14
C ARG A 77 -3.56 13.10 -4.77
N MET A 78 -3.64 11.80 -4.47
CA MET A 78 -4.08 11.32 -3.15
C MET A 78 -3.08 11.71 -2.05
N VAL A 79 -1.78 11.58 -2.29
CA VAL A 79 -0.74 12.01 -1.35
C VAL A 79 -0.84 13.51 -1.08
N ARG A 80 -1.08 14.32 -2.12
CA ARG A 80 -1.32 15.76 -1.97
C ARG A 80 -2.56 16.05 -1.12
N TYR A 81 -3.65 15.32 -1.36
CA TYR A 81 -4.88 15.47 -0.59
C TYR A 81 -4.66 15.14 0.90
N VAL A 82 -4.04 14.01 1.23
CA VAL A 82 -3.73 13.67 2.63
C VAL A 82 -2.81 14.72 3.27
N ARG A 83 -1.83 15.24 2.53
CA ARG A 83 -0.94 16.29 3.05
C ARG A 83 -1.68 17.59 3.35
N ASN A 84 -2.52 18.05 2.42
CA ASN A 84 -3.11 19.38 2.48
C ASN A 84 -4.40 19.41 3.32
N ASP A 85 -5.21 18.35 3.28
CA ASP A 85 -6.53 18.31 3.90
C ASP A 85 -6.54 17.59 5.24
N PHE A 86 -5.50 16.81 5.55
CA PHE A 86 -5.34 16.14 6.85
C PHE A 86 -4.13 16.67 7.62
N TYR A 87 -2.92 16.47 7.09
CA TYR A 87 -1.70 16.73 7.85
C TYR A 87 -1.49 18.21 8.18
N GLN A 88 -1.62 19.11 7.20
CA GLN A 88 -1.44 20.54 7.41
C GLN A 88 -2.46 21.12 8.43
N PRO A 89 -3.78 20.89 8.29
CA PRO A 89 -4.77 21.35 9.26
C PRO A 89 -4.52 20.80 10.68
N LEU A 90 -4.18 19.52 10.80
CA LEU A 90 -3.89 18.90 12.09
C LEU A 90 -2.65 19.52 12.74
N ALA A 91 -1.57 19.69 11.96
CA ALA A 91 -0.34 20.32 12.44
C ALA A 91 -0.58 21.77 12.89
N THR A 92 -1.37 22.55 12.14
CA THR A 92 -1.75 23.92 12.52
C THR A 92 -2.59 23.94 13.80
N LYS A 93 -3.56 23.03 13.93
CA LYS A 93 -4.42 22.91 15.13
C LYS A 93 -3.59 22.60 16.38
N LEU A 94 -2.66 21.65 16.29
CA LEU A 94 -1.78 21.29 17.42
C LEU A 94 -0.78 22.40 17.74
N SER A 95 -0.21 23.05 16.72
CA SER A 95 0.69 24.18 16.92
C SER A 95 0.00 25.35 17.61
N ALA A 96 -1.28 25.61 17.33
CA ALA A 96 -2.06 26.64 18.02
C ALA A 96 -2.32 26.32 19.51
N LEU A 97 -2.19 25.05 19.90
CA LEU A 97 -2.28 24.56 21.27
C LEU A 97 -0.90 24.34 21.91
N GLU A 98 0.17 24.80 21.26
CA GLU A 98 1.57 24.57 21.68
C GLU A 98 1.96 23.08 21.81
N LEU A 99 1.27 22.21 21.07
CA LEU A 99 1.53 20.77 21.02
C LEU A 99 2.31 20.39 19.76
N THR A 100 3.20 19.41 19.89
CA THR A 100 3.93 18.82 18.77
C THR A 100 3.18 17.63 18.20
N LEU A 101 3.01 17.58 16.88
CA LEU A 101 2.43 16.42 16.19
C LEU A 101 3.43 15.26 16.18
N ASP A 102 3.12 14.21 16.94
CA ASP A 102 3.83 12.94 16.93
C ASP A 102 3.14 11.90 16.01
N VAL A 103 3.81 10.77 15.78
CA VAL A 103 3.33 9.72 14.88
C VAL A 103 2.11 8.99 15.45
N GLU A 104 2.02 8.81 16.77
CA GLU A 104 0.91 8.12 17.41
C GLU A 104 -0.36 8.94 17.31
N THR A 105 -0.28 10.24 17.66
CA THR A 105 -1.40 11.18 17.48
C THR A 105 -1.83 11.23 16.01
N ALA A 106 -0.89 11.29 15.06
CA ALA A 106 -1.22 11.28 13.63
C ALA A 106 -1.98 9.99 13.22
N ASN A 107 -1.59 8.82 13.74
CA ASN A 107 -2.24 7.56 13.43
C ASN A 107 -3.66 7.46 14.01
N ILE A 108 -3.92 8.06 15.17
CA ILE A 108 -5.28 8.10 15.74
C ILE A 108 -6.17 9.04 14.93
N GLU A 109 -5.69 10.27 14.72
CA GLU A 109 -6.45 11.32 14.03
C GLU A 109 -6.70 10.98 12.56
N VAL A 110 -5.79 10.26 11.89
CA VAL A 110 -6.01 9.86 10.49
C VAL A 110 -7.16 8.87 10.35
N ILE A 111 -7.35 7.96 11.31
CA ILE A 111 -8.47 7.01 11.28
C ILE A 111 -9.80 7.75 11.45
N ASP A 112 -9.88 8.69 12.39
CA ASP A 112 -11.07 9.52 12.57
C ASP A 112 -11.38 10.33 11.30
N TRP A 113 -10.36 11.00 10.75
CA TRP A 113 -10.50 11.78 9.51
C TRP A 113 -10.91 10.93 8.31
N LEU A 114 -10.40 9.71 8.19
CA LEU A 114 -10.84 8.77 7.14
C LEU A 114 -12.33 8.43 7.29
N ASN A 115 -12.78 8.16 8.51
CA ASN A 115 -14.15 7.74 8.80
C ASN A 115 -15.18 8.87 8.67
N THR A 116 -14.80 10.09 9.03
CA THR A 116 -15.71 11.25 9.10
C THR A 116 -15.64 12.15 7.86
N VAL A 117 -14.47 12.30 7.25
CA VAL A 117 -14.23 13.26 6.15
C VAL A 117 -13.90 12.55 4.85
N ALA A 118 -12.77 11.83 4.80
CA ALA A 118 -12.18 11.41 3.51
C ALA A 118 -13.00 10.35 2.79
N ASN A 119 -13.58 9.39 3.52
CA ASN A 119 -14.40 8.31 2.93
C ASN A 119 -15.89 8.66 2.84
N GLN A 120 -16.33 9.74 3.49
CA GLN A 120 -17.72 10.21 3.45
C GLN A 120 -18.01 11.21 2.34
N ARG A 121 -16.97 11.84 1.77
CA ARG A 121 -17.13 12.78 0.66
C ARG A 121 -17.63 12.09 -0.60
N ILE A 122 -18.43 12.79 -1.39
CA ILE A 122 -18.76 12.37 -2.75
C ILE A 122 -17.51 12.61 -3.61
N HIS A 123 -16.88 11.54 -4.07
CA HIS A 123 -15.63 11.66 -4.81
C HIS A 123 -15.92 12.00 -6.28
N ASP A 124 -15.24 13.02 -6.80
CA ASP A 124 -15.56 13.63 -8.09
C ASP A 124 -15.51 12.67 -9.29
N THR A 125 -14.59 11.71 -9.30
CA THR A 125 -14.50 10.71 -10.39
C THR A 125 -15.53 9.58 -10.29
N ILE A 126 -15.77 9.03 -9.09
CA ILE A 126 -16.67 7.88 -8.89
C ILE A 126 -18.12 8.30 -8.63
N LYS A 127 -18.35 9.59 -8.37
CA LYS A 127 -19.64 10.24 -8.06
C LYS A 127 -20.42 9.61 -6.90
N VAL A 128 -19.75 8.80 -6.09
CA VAL A 128 -20.27 8.14 -4.89
C VAL A 128 -19.29 8.32 -3.74
N LYS A 129 -19.71 7.95 -2.53
CA LYS A 129 -18.83 7.92 -1.37
C LYS A 129 -17.84 6.75 -1.48
N PRO A 130 -16.53 6.96 -1.24
CA PRO A 130 -15.57 5.87 -1.18
C PRO A 130 -15.96 4.79 -0.18
N ALA A 131 -16.54 5.14 0.98
CA ALA A 131 -16.97 4.18 1.99
C ALA A 131 -18.04 3.21 1.44
N ASP A 132 -18.99 3.70 0.64
CA ASP A 132 -20.05 2.87 0.08
C ASP A 132 -19.52 2.01 -1.07
N ARG A 133 -18.66 2.59 -1.92
CA ARG A 133 -18.01 1.84 -2.99
C ARG A 133 -17.12 0.72 -2.44
N LEU A 134 -16.43 0.96 -1.33
CA LEU A 134 -15.57 -0.06 -0.71
C LEU A 134 -16.38 -1.28 -0.27
N LYS A 135 -17.59 -1.10 0.28
CA LYS A 135 -18.48 -2.21 0.67
C LYS A 135 -18.86 -3.07 -0.53
N GLU A 136 -19.15 -2.44 -1.67
CA GLU A 136 -19.43 -3.15 -2.92
C GLU A 136 -18.19 -3.87 -3.46
N GLU A 137 -17.01 -3.26 -3.36
CA GLU A 137 -15.75 -3.83 -3.87
C GLU A 137 -15.19 -4.94 -2.96
N GLN A 138 -15.57 -4.94 -1.68
CA GLN A 138 -15.06 -5.89 -0.67
C GLN A 138 -15.31 -7.35 -1.07
N VAL A 139 -16.40 -7.64 -1.78
CA VAL A 139 -16.73 -9.00 -2.25
C VAL A 139 -15.73 -9.55 -3.28
N TYR A 140 -14.97 -8.68 -3.95
CA TYR A 140 -13.96 -9.05 -4.93
C TYR A 140 -12.56 -9.18 -4.31
N LEU A 141 -12.39 -8.77 -3.06
CA LEU A 141 -11.14 -8.93 -2.33
C LEU A 141 -10.97 -10.37 -1.89
N GLN A 142 -9.72 -10.83 -1.90
CA GLN A 142 -9.37 -12.12 -1.30
C GLN A 142 -9.46 -12.01 0.21
N SER A 143 -9.88 -13.07 0.87
CA SER A 143 -9.86 -13.14 2.33
C SER A 143 -8.42 -12.98 2.84
N LEU A 144 -8.28 -12.30 3.98
CA LEU A 144 -7.01 -12.26 4.69
C LEU A 144 -6.55 -13.71 4.96
N PRO A 145 -5.27 -14.04 4.76
CA PRO A 145 -4.77 -15.34 5.14
C PRO A 145 -5.03 -15.51 6.64
N PRO A 146 -5.43 -16.71 7.10
CA PRO A 146 -5.41 -17.00 8.53
C PRO A 146 -4.00 -16.66 9.02
N THR A 147 -3.89 -16.07 10.22
CA THR A 147 -2.60 -15.77 10.87
C THR A 147 -1.76 -17.04 10.92
N GLN A 148 -0.95 -17.25 9.88
CA GLN A 148 -0.08 -18.40 9.80
C GLN A 148 1.05 -18.12 10.77
N PRO A 149 1.34 -19.02 11.73
CA PRO A 149 2.60 -18.93 12.44
C PRO A 149 3.73 -18.91 11.40
N PRO A 150 4.82 -18.16 11.65
CA PRO A 150 5.87 -17.91 10.66
C PRO A 150 6.30 -19.23 10.02
N ALA A 151 6.15 -19.33 8.70
CA ALA A 151 6.53 -20.52 7.98
C ALA A 151 8.04 -20.76 8.16
N PRO A 152 8.48 -22.01 8.40
CA PRO A 152 9.90 -22.31 8.46
C PRO A 152 10.56 -21.91 7.12
N PRO A 153 11.77 -21.35 7.16
CA PRO A 153 12.45 -20.87 5.96
C PRO A 153 12.56 -21.99 4.93
N GLN A 154 11.95 -21.78 3.76
CA GLN A 154 12.05 -22.69 2.62
C GLN A 154 13.48 -22.59 2.05
N PRO A 155 14.18 -23.71 1.82
CA PRO A 155 15.51 -23.69 1.23
C PRO A 155 15.46 -23.05 -0.17
N ILE A 156 16.36 -22.10 -0.40
CA ILE A 156 16.51 -21.41 -1.68
C ILE A 156 17.16 -22.39 -2.66
N GLU A 157 16.38 -23.01 -3.55
CA GLU A 157 16.92 -23.70 -4.71
C GLU A 157 17.47 -22.66 -5.70
N VAL A 158 18.76 -22.37 -5.57
CA VAL A 158 19.53 -21.63 -6.58
C VAL A 158 19.78 -22.58 -7.74
N THR A 159 18.90 -22.58 -8.74
CA THR A 159 19.21 -23.19 -10.03
C THR A 159 20.24 -22.31 -10.73
N MET A 160 21.52 -22.70 -10.66
CA MET A 160 22.57 -22.13 -11.50
C MET A 160 22.37 -22.63 -12.93
N PRO A 161 22.37 -21.75 -13.96
CA PRO A 161 22.48 -22.22 -15.33
C PRO A 161 23.90 -22.78 -15.55
N VAL A 162 23.95 -23.97 -16.15
CA VAL A 162 25.15 -24.73 -16.53
C VAL A 162 25.99 -23.95 -17.54
#